data_AF-A0A7C3HAC9-F1
#
_entry.id   AF-A0A7C3HAC9-F1
#
_cell.length_a   1.000
_cell.length_b   1.000
_cell.length_c   1.000
_cell.angle_alpha   90.00
_cell.angle_beta   90.00
_cell.angle_gamma   90.00
#
_symmetry.space_group_name_H-M   'P 1'
#
loop_
_entity.id
_entity.type
_entity.pdbx_description
1 polymer ?
#
loop_
_entity_poly.entity_id
_entity_poly.type
_entity_poly.pdbx_seq_one_letter_code
_entity_poly.pdbx_strand_id
1 'polypeptide(L)' 'MLDLRKPAGYFFLLLGLILSVTGLAFDFRAPLLERNLNLEFGIFSLLFGGVFLWLARRA' A
#
# COMPACT_ATOMS: atom_id res chain seq x y z
N MET A 1 -8.69 12.94 -20.43
CA MET A 1 -8.43 11.65 -19.75
C MET A 1 -8.67 11.83 -18.26
N LEU A 2 -9.39 10.92 -17.61
CA LEU A 2 -9.48 10.91 -16.14
C LEU A 2 -8.06 10.82 -15.57
N ASP A 3 -7.74 11.65 -14.60
CA ASP A 3 -6.45 11.58 -13.92
C ASP A 3 -6.37 10.25 -13.16
N LEU A 4 -5.65 9.29 -13.75
CA LEU A 4 -5.50 7.93 -13.24
C LEU A 4 -4.81 7.91 -11.86
N ARG A 5 -4.08 8.97 -11.49
CA ARG A 5 -3.35 9.05 -10.23
C ARG A 5 -4.30 9.02 -9.02
N LYS A 6 -5.52 9.58 -9.13
CA LYS A 6 -6.51 9.57 -8.05
C LYS A 6 -7.05 8.16 -7.74
N PRO A 7 -7.66 7.43 -8.69
CA PRO A 7 -8.15 6.09 -8.44
C PRO A 7 -7.02 5.11 -8.06
N ALA A 8 -5.84 5.22 -8.70
CA ALA A 8 -4.68 4.42 -8.32
C ALA A 8 -4.20 4.75 -6.89
N GLY A 9 -4.13 6.03 -6.52
CA GLY A 9 -3.75 6.46 -5.18
C GLY A 9 -4.67 5.90 -4.09
N TYR A 10 -5.99 5.95 -4.28
CA TYR A 10 -6.95 5.36 -3.34
C TYR A 10 -6.84 3.84 -3.26
N PHE A 11 -6.66 3.17 -4.40
CA PHE A 11 -6.47 1.72 -4.44
C PHE A 11 -5.25 1.29 -3.62
N PHE A 12 -4.08 1.91 -3.86
CA PHE A 12 -2.85 1.55 -3.16
C PHE A 12 -2.88 1.94 -1.68
N LEU A 13 -3.54 3.04 -1.30
CA LEU A 13 -3.75 3.35 0.11
C LEU A 13 -4.63 2.30 0.82
N LEU A 14 -5.74 1.90 0.21
CA LEU A 14 -6.63 0.89 0.80
C LEU A 14 -5.92 -0.46 0.92
N LEU A 15 -5.27 -0.91 -0.15
CA LEU A 15 -4.48 -2.15 -0.14
C LEU A 15 -3.37 -2.09 0.92
N GLY A 16 -2.63 -0.98 0.96
CA GLY A 16 -1.56 -0.77 1.92
C GLY A 16 -2.03 -0.79 3.37
N LEU A 17 -3.18 -0.18 3.65
CA LEU A 17 -3.80 -0.20 4.97
C LEU A 17 -4.15 -1.62 5.39
N ILE A 18 -4.83 -2.37 4.53
CA ILE A 18 -5.23 -3.76 4.79
C ILE A 18 -4.00 -4.61 5.09
N LEU A 19 -3.00 -4.59 4.20
CA LEU A 19 -1.81 -5.42 4.34
C LEU A 19 -0.95 -5.03 5.56
N SER A 20 -0.86 -3.74 5.89
CA SER A 20 -0.13 -3.29 7.08
C SER A 20 -0.83 -3.72 8.36
N VAL A 21 -2.16 -3.57 8.43
CA VAL A 21 -2.96 -4.05 9.57
C VAL A 21 -2.82 -5.56 9.71
N THR A 22 -2.97 -6.30 8.62
CA THR A 22 -2.82 -7.76 8.62
C THR A 22 -1.41 -8.18 9.03
N GLY A 23 -0.36 -7.53 8.52
CA GLY A 23 1.03 -7.84 8.84
C GLY A 23 1.45 -7.48 10.27
N LEU A 24 0.76 -6.54 10.92
CA LEU A 24 0.96 -6.19 12.33
C LEU A 24 0.13 -7.06 13.28
N ALA A 25 -1.08 -7.44 12.88
CA ALA A 25 -2.01 -8.19 13.73
C ALA A 25 -1.81 -9.71 13.67
N PHE A 26 -1.27 -10.23 12.56
CA PHE A 26 -1.13 -11.66 12.32
C PHE A 26 0.26 -12.02 11.79
N ASP A 27 0.78 -13.17 12.21
CA ASP A 27 2.03 -13.74 11.69
C ASP A 27 1.77 -14.56 10.41
N PHE A 28 1.27 -13.90 9.36
CA PHE A 28 1.11 -14.50 8.03
C PHE A 28 2.36 -14.33 7.17
N ARG A 29 3.49 -14.86 7.64
CA ARG A 29 4.73 -14.93 6.84
C ARG A 29 4.68 -16.10 5.86
N ALA A 30 5.25 -15.88 4.68
CA ALA A 30 5.40 -16.94 3.70
C ALA A 30 6.42 -17.99 4.22
N PRO A 31 6.25 -19.28 3.90
CA PRO A 31 7.07 -20.36 4.48
C PRO A 31 8.60 -20.22 4.28
N LEU A 32 9.03 -19.49 3.24
CA LEU A 32 10.43 -19.30 2.89
C LEU A 32 10.98 -17.91 3.28
N LEU A 33 10.20 -17.11 4.00
CA LEU A 33 10.57 -15.75 4.40
C LEU A 33 10.57 -15.63 5.91
N GLU A 34 11.67 -15.12 6.46
CA GLU A 34 11.76 -14.73 7.86
C GLU A 34 11.01 -13.41 8.13
N ARG A 35 10.83 -12.59 7.08
CA ARG A 35 10.19 -11.28 7.17
C ARG A 35 8.72 -11.35 6.76
N ASN A 36 7.90 -10.50 7.38
CA ASN A 36 6.49 -10.39 7.02
C ASN A 36 6.31 -9.56 5.74
N LEU A 37 6.27 -10.26 4.61
CA LEU A 37 6.12 -9.64 3.29
C LEU A 37 4.85 -8.79 3.17
N ASN A 38 3.76 -9.18 3.86
CA ASN A 38 2.52 -8.38 3.86
C ASN A 38 2.76 -7.01 4.48
N LEU A 39 3.51 -6.93 5.58
CA LEU A 39 3.82 -5.66 6.23
C LEU A 39 4.72 -4.79 5.35
N GLU A 40 5.78 -5.37 4.77
CA GLU A 40 6.69 -4.63 3.88
C GLU A 40 5.95 -4.09 2.65
N PHE A 41 5.15 -4.92 1.99
CA PHE A 41 4.37 -4.51 0.82
C PHE A 41 3.23 -3.55 1.17
N GLY A 42 2.65 -3.69 2.37
CA GLY A 42 1.65 -2.77 2.90
C GLY A 42 2.21 -1.36 3.07
N ILE A 43 3.37 -1.23 3.72
CA ILE A 43 4.07 0.05 3.89
C ILE A 43 4.44 0.65 2.53
N PHE A 44 4.99 -0.16 1.62
CA PHE A 44 5.30 0.29 0.25
C PHE A 44 4.05 0.84 -0.46
N SER A 45 2.94 0.11 -0.40
CA SER A 45 1.68 0.52 -1.03
C SER A 45 1.12 1.82 -0.45
N LEU A 46 1.24 2.02 0.88
CA LEU A 46 0.86 3.27 1.53
C LEU A 46 1.68 4.47 1.02
N LEU A 47 3.00 4.30 0.94
CA LEU A 47 3.90 5.33 0.42
C LEU A 47 3.60 5.65 -1.04
N PHE A 48 3.44 4.61 -1.87
CA PHE A 48 3.16 4.76 -3.30
C PHE A 48 1.81 5.46 -3.56
N GLY A 49 0.75 5.00 -2.89
CA GLY A 49 -0.58 5.63 -2.98
C GLY A 49 -0.58 7.07 -2.48
N GLY A 50 0.14 7.35 -1.39
CA GLY A 50 0.33 8.70 -0.85
C GLY A 50 1.01 9.64 -1.85
N VAL A 51 2.09 9.19 -2.50
CA VAL A 51 2.79 9.95 -3.55
C VAL A 51 1.86 10.23 -4.73
N PHE A 52 1.05 9.26 -5.15
CA PHE A 52 0.09 9.44 -6.24
C PHE A 52 -0.97 10.49 -5.93
N LEU A 53 -1.56 10.45 -4.73
CA LEU A 53 -2.54 11.47 -4.31
C LEU A 53 -1.90 12.85 -4.14
N TRP A 54 -0.64 12.91 -3.69
CA TRP A 54 0.09 14.16 -3.62
C TRP A 54 0.36 14.76 -5.01
N LEU A 55 0.79 13.95 -5.98
CA LEU A 55 0.97 14.40 -7.37
C LEU A 55 -0.36 14.81 -8.01
N ALA A 56 -1.45 14.08 -7.74
CA ALA A 56 -2.78 14.40 -8.23
C ALA A 56 -3.38 15.69 -7.63
N ARG A 57 -2.83 16.17 -6.51
CA ARG A 57 -3.19 17.46 -5.89
C ARG A 57 -2.42 18.64 -6.46
N ARG A 58 -1.27 18.38 -7.10
CA ARG A 58 -0.37 19.40 -7.66
C ARG A 58 -0.63 19.72 -9.14
N ALA A 59 -1.44 18.90 -9.81
CA ALA A 59 -1.83 19.05 -11.20
C ALA A 59 -3.22 19.66 -11.31
#